data_AF-A0A6A5BUE8-F1
#
_entry.id   AF-A0A6A5BUE8-F1
#
_cell.length_a   1.000
_cell.length_b   1.000
_cell.length_c   1.000
_cell.angle_alpha   90.00
_cell.angle_beta   90.00
_cell.angle_gamma   90.00
#
_symmetry.space_group_name_H-M   'P 1'
#
loop_
_entity.id
_entity.type
_entity.pdbx_description
1 polymer ?
#
loop_
_entity_poly.entity_id
_entity_poly.type
_entity_poly.pdbx_seq_one_letter_code
_entity_poly.pdbx_strand_id
1 'polypeptide(L)'
;MTFFHFVSTFLLSFVSPYVVYYSKQSSSATSSSGLKEKDERRFSNIVVGIVAYGLTLFCKMFLIAVVIQDGTNLQSGAINFDDTTTSSGMVESLSFSFLITEVLKTLIGALDMIGIYFLLSSRWLLGDQISQIYGCAIGWTMGDNLLNRLIPLWFSTRGLQFETKALQMAVYSNVVMLEWISVVIFVFLYSRKKYDQKTFAWNALAALSVVPLVVEILKILLGLNQCVWCLVGIKAVVYGVTLLIANSRYSQFEQQQK
;
A
#
# COMPACT_ATOMS: atom_id res chain seq x y z
N MET A 1 6.08 -31.31 1.56
CA MET A 1 5.18 -30.47 2.38
C MET A 1 5.46 -28.97 2.19
N THR A 2 6.71 -28.50 2.36
CA THR A 2 7.10 -27.07 2.24
C THR A 2 6.70 -26.39 0.92
N PHE A 3 6.90 -27.05 -0.23
CA PHE A 3 6.51 -26.51 -1.54
C PHE A 3 4.98 -26.30 -1.67
N PHE A 4 4.17 -27.22 -1.14
CA PHE A 4 2.71 -27.13 -1.20
C PHE A 4 2.17 -25.95 -0.38
N HIS A 5 2.78 -25.68 0.79
CA HIS A 5 2.43 -24.53 1.62
C HIS A 5 2.85 -23.22 0.94
N PHE A 6 4.05 -23.16 0.38
CA PHE A 6 4.49 -22.00 -0.40
C PHE A 6 3.52 -21.68 -1.54
N VAL A 7 3.16 -22.69 -2.35
CA VAL A 7 2.21 -22.52 -3.45
C VAL A 7 0.84 -22.07 -2.94
N SER A 8 0.32 -22.66 -1.87
CA SER A 8 -0.99 -22.27 -1.32
C SER A 8 -1.01 -20.82 -0.82
N THR A 9 0.02 -20.40 -0.08
CA THR A 9 0.15 -19.03 0.43
C THR A 9 0.40 -18.04 -0.71
N PHE A 10 1.18 -18.43 -1.71
CA PHE A 10 1.41 -17.64 -2.92
C PHE A 10 0.09 -17.46 -3.71
N LEU A 11 -0.66 -18.53 -3.93
CA LEU A 11 -1.95 -18.46 -4.60
C LEU A 11 -2.95 -17.58 -3.85
N LEU A 12 -2.98 -17.68 -2.51
CA LEU A 12 -3.87 -16.86 -1.68
C LEU A 12 -3.52 -15.37 -1.74
N SER A 13 -2.23 -15.04 -1.77
CA SER A 13 -1.74 -13.66 -1.71
C SER A 13 -1.67 -12.96 -3.08
N PHE A 14 -1.43 -13.71 -4.15
CA PHE A 14 -1.16 -13.14 -5.48
C PHE A 14 -2.22 -13.51 -6.52
N VAL A 15 -2.73 -14.74 -6.50
CA VAL A 15 -3.62 -15.24 -7.57
C VAL A 15 -5.08 -14.98 -7.27
N SER A 16 -5.53 -15.14 -6.03
CA SER A 16 -6.94 -14.91 -5.65
C SER A 16 -7.48 -13.54 -6.09
N PRO A 17 -6.76 -12.42 -5.83
CA PRO A 17 -7.28 -11.11 -6.22
C PRO A 17 -7.22 -10.86 -7.73
N TYR A 18 -6.21 -11.42 -8.40
CA TYR A 18 -6.05 -11.35 -9.84
C TYR A 18 -7.20 -12.07 -10.56
N VAL A 19 -7.55 -13.28 -10.12
CA VAL A 19 -8.66 -14.06 -10.69
C VAL A 19 -10.01 -13.36 -10.50
N VAL A 20 -10.22 -12.68 -9.37
CA VAL A 20 -11.44 -11.89 -9.13
C VAL A 20 -11.52 -10.67 -10.06
N TYR A 21 -10.40 -9.99 -10.30
CA TYR A 21 -10.35 -8.87 -11.24
C TYR A 21 -10.69 -9.29 -12.68
N TYR A 22 -10.09 -10.37 -13.16
CA TYR A 22 -10.36 -10.88 -14.50
C TYR A 22 -11.78 -11.44 -14.64
N SER A 23 -12.31 -12.14 -13.64
CA SER A 23 -13.66 -12.71 -13.72
C SER A 23 -14.76 -11.64 -13.72
N LYS A 24 -14.66 -10.62 -12.86
CA LYS A 24 -15.68 -9.57 -12.74
C LYS A 24 -15.73 -8.66 -13.97
N GLN A 25 -14.59 -8.51 -14.67
CA GLN A 25 -14.51 -7.70 -15.90
C GLN A 25 -14.67 -8.52 -17.19
N SER A 26 -14.66 -9.85 -17.10
CA SER A 26 -15.07 -10.75 -18.19
C SER A 26 -16.60 -10.83 -18.32
N SER A 27 -17.35 -10.68 -17.22
CA SER A 27 -18.82 -10.77 -17.24
C SER A 27 -19.52 -9.63 -18.01
N SER A 28 -18.78 -8.58 -18.38
CA SER A 28 -19.29 -7.42 -19.15
C SER A 28 -18.86 -7.40 -20.62
N ALA A 29 -18.19 -8.45 -21.13
CA ALA A 29 -17.62 -8.46 -22.49
C ALA A 29 -18.21 -9.56 -23.38
N THR A 30 -19.24 -9.21 -24.16
CA THR A 30 -20.02 -10.13 -25.03
C THR A 30 -19.47 -10.25 -26.47
N SER A 31 -18.17 -10.08 -26.74
CA SER A 31 -17.62 -10.22 -28.11
C SER A 31 -16.22 -10.83 -28.18
N SER A 32 -16.10 -11.94 -28.90
CA SER A 32 -14.96 -12.86 -28.95
C SER A 32 -13.69 -12.31 -29.62
N SER A 33 -13.80 -11.39 -30.58
CA SER A 33 -12.63 -10.80 -31.27
C SER A 33 -11.99 -9.64 -30.50
N GLY A 34 -12.77 -8.89 -29.72
CA GLY A 34 -12.29 -7.78 -28.88
C GLY A 34 -11.81 -8.20 -27.48
N LEU A 35 -11.94 -9.48 -27.12
CA LEU A 35 -11.52 -10.00 -25.81
C LEU A 35 -10.00 -10.09 -25.70
N LYS A 36 -9.31 -10.63 -26.73
CA LYS A 36 -7.84 -10.75 -26.73
C LYS A 36 -7.15 -9.40 -26.59
N GLU A 37 -7.56 -8.40 -27.37
CA GLU A 37 -6.98 -7.05 -27.31
C GLU A 37 -7.25 -6.36 -25.96
N LYS A 38 -8.44 -6.58 -25.36
CA LYS A 38 -8.75 -6.06 -24.03
C LYS A 38 -7.92 -6.75 -22.95
N ASP A 39 -7.68 -8.05 -23.05
CA ASP A 39 -6.87 -8.80 -22.09
C ASP A 39 -5.39 -8.42 -22.14
N GLU A 40 -4.84 -8.20 -23.34
CA GLU A 40 -3.48 -7.68 -23.51
C GLU A 40 -3.31 -6.29 -22.88
N ARG A 41 -4.28 -5.39 -23.10
CA ARG A 41 -4.27 -4.04 -22.48
C ARG A 41 -4.37 -4.10 -20.97
N ARG A 42 -5.17 -5.03 -20.41
CA ARG A 42 -5.30 -5.23 -18.96
C ARG A 42 -4.00 -5.73 -18.34
N PHE A 43 -3.37 -6.71 -18.96
CA PHE A 43 -2.07 -7.22 -18.51
C PHE A 43 -1.00 -6.12 -18.56
N SER A 44 -0.97 -5.34 -19.65
CA SER A 44 -0.07 -4.20 -19.79
C SER A 44 -0.24 -3.18 -18.65
N ASN A 45 -1.47 -2.84 -18.25
CA ASN A 45 -1.71 -1.90 -17.15
C ASN A 45 -1.16 -2.42 -15.81
N ILE A 46 -1.30 -3.72 -15.55
CA ILE A 46 -0.78 -4.35 -14.33
C ILE A 46 0.75 -4.30 -14.33
N VAL A 47 1.38 -4.68 -15.45
CA VAL A 47 2.85 -4.64 -15.59
C VAL A 47 3.39 -3.23 -15.40
N VAL A 48 2.73 -2.24 -16.01
CA VAL A 48 3.09 -0.81 -15.83
C VAL A 48 2.96 -0.39 -14.37
N GLY A 49 1.93 -0.84 -13.66
CA GLY A 49 1.79 -0.60 -12.22
C GLY A 49 2.90 -1.22 -11.37
N ILE A 50 3.33 -2.44 -11.68
CA ILE A 50 4.46 -3.12 -10.99
C ILE A 50 5.76 -2.36 -11.22
N VAL A 51 6.04 -1.97 -12.46
CA VAL A 51 7.26 -1.21 -12.81
C VAL A 51 7.27 0.16 -12.12
N ALA A 52 6.13 0.85 -12.11
CA ALA A 52 6.00 2.14 -11.42
C ALA A 52 6.26 2.01 -9.92
N TYR A 53 5.74 0.96 -9.27
CA TYR A 53 6.04 0.67 -7.87
C TYR A 53 7.53 0.39 -7.64
N GLY A 54 8.17 -0.38 -8.53
CA GLY A 54 9.62 -0.63 -8.45
C GLY A 54 10.44 0.66 -8.51
N LEU A 55 10.04 1.60 -9.39
CA LEU A 55 10.69 2.90 -9.51
C LEU A 55 10.46 3.76 -8.25
N THR A 56 9.25 3.81 -7.71
CA THR A 56 9.00 4.56 -6.46
C THR A 56 9.72 3.96 -5.28
N LEU A 57 9.82 2.63 -5.20
CA LEU A 57 10.61 1.95 -4.18
C LEU A 57 12.09 2.35 -4.25
N PHE A 58 12.65 2.42 -5.46
CA PHE A 58 14.02 2.89 -5.65
C PHE A 58 14.20 4.34 -5.17
N CYS A 59 13.28 5.24 -5.54
CA CYS A 59 13.27 6.62 -5.04
C CYS A 59 13.17 6.71 -3.51
N LYS A 60 12.34 5.87 -2.88
CA LYS A 60 12.22 5.81 -1.41
C LYS A 60 13.52 5.38 -0.76
N MET A 61 14.16 4.33 -1.27
CA MET A 61 15.42 3.84 -0.71
C MET A 61 16.53 4.88 -0.84
N PHE A 62 16.55 5.61 -1.96
CA PHE A 62 17.46 6.74 -2.14
C PHE A 62 17.19 7.87 -1.14
N LEU A 63 15.93 8.29 -0.96
CA LEU A 63 15.56 9.34 -0.01
C LEU A 63 15.95 8.95 1.42
N ILE A 64 15.61 7.72 1.84
CA ILE A 64 15.98 7.20 3.16
C ILE A 64 17.50 7.17 3.33
N ALA A 65 18.25 6.73 2.32
CA ALA A 65 19.72 6.71 2.38
C ALA A 65 20.30 8.12 2.55
N VAL A 66 19.77 9.12 1.84
CA VAL A 66 20.20 10.52 1.96
C VAL A 66 19.90 11.08 3.35
N VAL A 67 18.71 10.80 3.90
CA VAL A 67 18.31 11.28 5.24
C VAL A 67 19.15 10.63 6.35
N ILE A 68 19.44 9.33 6.25
CA ILE A 68 20.26 8.62 7.24
C ILE A 68 21.71 9.10 7.19
N GLN A 69 22.26 9.35 5.99
CA GLN A 69 23.61 9.87 5.85
C GLN A 69 23.77 11.23 6.55
N ASP A 70 22.75 12.10 6.48
CA ASP A 70 22.76 13.38 7.19
C ASP A 70 22.61 13.21 8.72
N GLY A 71 21.81 12.24 9.17
CA GLY A 71 21.65 11.91 10.59
C GLY A 71 22.94 11.38 11.27
N THR A 72 23.82 10.70 10.53
CA THR A 72 25.10 10.21 11.09
C THR A 72 26.14 11.31 11.30
N ASN A 73 26.01 12.46 10.64
CA ASN A 73 26.83 13.64 10.93
C ASN A 73 26.45 14.30 12.27
N LEU A 74 25.28 13.98 12.83
CA LEU A 74 24.85 14.45 14.16
C LEU A 74 25.32 13.54 15.30
N GLN A 75 25.86 12.35 15.00
CA GLN A 75 26.35 11.38 15.99
C GLN A 75 27.89 11.31 16.08
N SER A 76 28.61 12.10 15.27
CA SER A 76 30.06 12.31 15.41
C SER A 76 30.43 13.34 16.49
N GLY A 77 29.45 13.93 17.18
CA GLY A 77 29.66 14.51 18.49
C GLY A 77 29.66 13.39 19.53
N ALA A 78 30.84 12.83 19.80
CA ALA A 78 31.05 11.82 20.83
C ALA A 78 30.34 12.20 22.14
N ILE A 79 29.31 11.43 22.50
CA ILE A 79 28.72 11.49 23.84
C ILE A 79 29.70 10.76 24.74
N ASN A 80 30.58 11.51 25.41
CA ASN A 80 31.38 10.98 26.52
C ASN A 80 30.41 10.51 27.60
N PHE A 81 30.50 9.21 27.91
CA PHE A 81 29.70 8.55 28.94
C PHE A 81 30.33 8.84 30.30
N ASP A 82 30.25 10.09 30.73
CA ASP A 82 30.48 10.46 32.13
C ASP A 82 29.76 11.78 32.38
N ASP A 83 28.46 11.70 32.71
CA ASP A 83 28.00 12.44 33.88
C ASP A 83 26.63 11.97 34.35
N THR A 84 26.56 11.81 35.65
CA THR A 84 25.39 11.33 36.39
C THR A 84 24.47 12.52 36.63
N THR A 85 23.74 12.98 35.62
CA THR A 85 22.62 13.93 35.81
C THR A 85 21.78 14.07 34.54
N THR A 86 20.46 14.23 34.71
CA THR A 86 19.47 14.63 33.68
C THR A 86 18.69 13.49 33.01
N SER A 87 17.82 12.84 33.79
CA SER A 87 16.73 11.98 33.32
C SER A 87 15.67 12.70 32.46
N SER A 88 15.77 14.02 32.23
CA SER A 88 14.89 14.79 31.34
C SER A 88 15.39 14.87 29.88
N GLY A 89 16.70 14.79 29.62
CA GLY A 89 17.26 14.90 28.26
C GLY A 89 17.15 13.60 27.42
N MET A 90 17.12 12.44 28.09
CA MET A 90 16.93 11.16 27.42
C MET A 90 15.50 11.00 26.88
N VAL A 91 14.50 11.61 27.55
CA VAL A 91 13.10 11.63 27.10
C VAL A 91 12.92 12.58 25.90
N GLU A 92 13.59 13.74 25.88
CA GLU A 92 13.53 14.66 24.73
C GLU A 92 14.20 14.08 23.48
N SER A 93 15.35 13.41 23.61
CA SER A 93 16.03 12.77 22.48
C SER A 93 15.24 11.58 21.90
N LEU A 94 14.58 10.79 22.76
CA LEU A 94 13.64 9.73 22.35
C LEU A 94 12.39 10.32 21.67
N SER A 95 11.88 11.43 22.18
CA SER A 95 10.70 12.12 21.60
C SER A 95 11.01 12.70 20.23
N PHE A 96 12.18 13.34 20.05
CA PHE A 96 12.58 13.92 18.77
C PHE A 96 12.87 12.83 17.72
N SER A 97 13.55 11.75 18.11
CA SER A 97 13.81 10.61 17.22
C SER A 97 12.53 9.91 16.78
N PHE A 98 11.56 9.78 17.69
CA PHE A 98 10.22 9.27 17.38
C PHE A 98 9.48 10.18 16.40
N LEU A 99 9.47 11.49 16.63
CA LEU A 99 8.82 12.45 15.73
C LEU A 99 9.45 12.45 14.33
N ILE A 100 10.77 12.41 14.22
CA ILE A 100 11.45 12.32 12.91
C ILE A 100 11.04 11.03 12.19
N THR A 101 10.99 9.91 12.90
CA THR A 101 10.62 8.61 12.32
C THR A 101 9.19 8.64 11.79
N GLU A 102 8.25 9.21 12.55
CA GLU A 102 6.84 9.30 12.13
C GLU A 102 6.61 10.28 10.98
N VAL A 103 7.32 11.42 10.97
CA VAL A 103 7.28 12.37 9.85
C VAL A 103 7.87 11.74 8.59
N LEU A 104 9.01 11.05 8.71
CA LEU A 104 9.66 10.36 7.59
C LEU A 104 8.75 9.26 7.03
N LYS A 105 8.09 8.49 7.89
CA LYS A 105 7.12 7.47 7.49
C LYS A 105 5.92 8.06 6.74
N THR A 106 5.42 9.19 7.20
CA THR A 106 4.34 9.92 6.52
C THR A 106 4.80 10.46 5.16
N LEU A 107 6.03 10.97 5.06
CA LEU A 107 6.64 11.43 3.80
C LEU A 107 6.81 10.28 2.80
N ILE A 108 7.27 9.11 3.27
CA ILE A 108 7.40 7.91 2.44
C ILE A 108 6.03 7.47 1.92
N GLY A 109 4.98 7.52 2.75
CA GLY A 109 3.60 7.26 2.34
C GLY A 109 3.09 8.28 1.34
N ALA A 110 3.42 9.56 1.50
CA ALA A 110 3.07 10.61 0.54
C ALA A 110 3.76 10.41 -0.82
N LEU A 111 5.00 9.92 -0.83
CA LEU A 111 5.73 9.60 -2.06
C LEU A 111 5.03 8.51 -2.88
N ASP A 112 4.43 7.52 -2.23
CA ASP A 112 3.58 6.54 -2.93
C ASP A 112 2.37 7.18 -3.60
N MET A 113 1.69 8.08 -2.89
CA MET A 113 0.53 8.80 -3.43
C MET A 113 0.92 9.62 -4.67
N ILE A 114 2.09 10.26 -4.63
CA ILE A 114 2.65 11.04 -5.74
C ILE A 114 2.99 10.12 -6.92
N GLY A 115 3.57 8.94 -6.65
CA GLY A 115 3.86 7.95 -7.67
C GLY A 115 2.60 7.47 -8.38
N ILE A 116 1.56 7.15 -7.62
CA ILE A 116 0.24 6.77 -8.14
C ILE A 116 -0.38 7.94 -8.92
N TYR A 117 -0.32 9.16 -8.41
CA TYR A 117 -0.83 10.34 -9.13
C TYR A 117 -0.15 10.50 -10.49
N PHE A 118 1.19 10.38 -10.53
CA PHE A 118 1.93 10.45 -11.78
C PHE A 118 1.53 9.32 -12.73
N LEU A 119 1.34 8.10 -12.21
CA LEU A 119 0.93 6.92 -12.98
C LEU A 119 -0.46 7.06 -13.61
N LEU A 120 -1.43 7.66 -12.91
CA LEU A 120 -2.79 7.88 -13.45
C LEU A 120 -2.91 9.14 -14.33
N SER A 121 -2.10 10.17 -14.06
CA SER A 121 -2.01 11.36 -14.91
C SER A 121 -1.31 11.04 -16.25
N SER A 122 -0.40 10.09 -16.20
CA SER A 122 0.33 9.53 -17.32
C SER A 122 -0.59 8.77 -18.29
N ARG A 123 -0.43 8.98 -19.60
CA ARG A 123 -1.12 8.22 -20.69
C ARG A 123 -0.67 6.74 -20.83
N TRP A 124 0.01 6.21 -19.83
CA TRP A 124 0.65 4.89 -19.89
C TRP A 124 -0.37 3.76 -19.64
N LEU A 125 -1.50 4.09 -19.01
CA LEU A 125 -2.62 3.16 -18.80
C LEU A 125 -3.58 3.20 -19.99
N LEU A 126 -3.84 2.04 -20.58
CA LEU A 126 -4.70 1.88 -21.75
C LEU A 126 -6.11 1.42 -21.35
N GLY A 127 -7.13 1.87 -22.08
CA GLY A 127 -8.50 1.37 -21.95
C GLY A 127 -9.46 2.26 -21.18
N ASP A 128 -10.53 1.65 -20.66
CA ASP A 128 -11.60 2.33 -19.93
C ASP A 128 -11.15 2.76 -18.53
N GLN A 129 -11.75 3.83 -17.99
CA GLN A 129 -11.40 4.42 -16.69
C GLN A 129 -11.40 3.37 -15.56
N ILE A 130 -12.40 2.49 -15.55
CA ILE A 130 -12.51 1.39 -14.59
C ILE A 130 -11.31 0.45 -14.71
N SER A 131 -10.95 0.06 -15.93
CA SER A 131 -9.81 -0.84 -16.17
C SER A 131 -8.46 -0.21 -15.80
N GLN A 132 -8.32 1.11 -15.98
CA GLN A 132 -7.12 1.85 -15.59
C GLN A 132 -6.98 1.91 -14.06
N ILE A 133 -8.04 2.24 -13.33
CA ILE A 133 -8.05 2.35 -11.86
C ILE A 133 -7.71 1.00 -11.22
N TYR A 134 -8.46 -0.04 -11.55
CA TYR A 134 -8.25 -1.35 -10.94
C TYR A 134 -6.96 -2.02 -11.41
N GLY A 135 -6.59 -1.89 -12.69
CA GLY A 135 -5.33 -2.42 -13.20
C GLY A 135 -4.12 -1.76 -12.54
N CYS A 136 -4.18 -0.43 -12.34
CA CYS A 136 -3.18 0.32 -11.59
C CYS A 136 -3.09 -0.14 -10.13
N ALA A 137 -4.22 -0.23 -9.42
CA ALA A 137 -4.25 -0.63 -8.01
C ALA A 137 -3.73 -2.05 -7.78
N ILE A 138 -4.12 -2.99 -8.64
CA ILE A 138 -3.68 -4.38 -8.55
C ILE A 138 -2.21 -4.49 -8.91
N GLY A 139 -1.75 -3.83 -9.98
CA GLY A 139 -0.33 -3.79 -10.35
C GLY A 139 0.54 -3.20 -9.26
N TRP A 140 0.11 -2.09 -8.65
CA TRP A 140 0.81 -1.45 -7.55
C TRP A 140 0.92 -2.37 -6.32
N THR A 141 -0.20 -2.97 -5.91
CA THR A 141 -0.22 -3.92 -4.80
C THR A 141 0.62 -5.16 -5.10
N MET A 142 0.59 -5.64 -6.35
CA MET A 142 1.39 -6.80 -6.76
C MET A 142 2.88 -6.49 -6.70
N GLY A 143 3.30 -5.30 -7.11
CA GLY A 143 4.67 -4.81 -6.92
C GLY A 143 5.07 -4.77 -5.44
N ASP A 144 4.21 -4.22 -4.58
CA ASP A 144 4.42 -4.18 -3.12
C ASP A 144 4.60 -5.58 -2.53
N ASN A 145 3.68 -6.50 -2.86
CA ASN A 145 3.72 -7.87 -2.36
C ASN A 145 4.95 -8.63 -2.88
N LEU A 146 5.31 -8.43 -4.15
CA LEU A 146 6.43 -9.13 -4.77
C LEU A 146 7.77 -8.66 -4.18
N LEU A 147 7.96 -7.36 -4.02
CA LEU A 147 9.22 -6.82 -3.52
C LEU A 147 9.35 -6.95 -2.00
N ASN A 148 8.27 -6.77 -1.23
CA ASN A 148 8.34 -6.79 0.23
C ASN A 148 8.06 -8.16 0.87
N ARG A 149 7.30 -9.05 0.21
CA ARG A 149 6.80 -10.29 0.85
C ARG A 149 7.28 -11.57 0.19
N LEU A 150 7.70 -11.55 -1.08
CA LEU A 150 8.22 -12.75 -1.75
C LEU A 150 9.48 -13.30 -1.07
N ILE A 151 10.39 -12.41 -0.67
CA ILE A 151 11.66 -12.78 -0.03
C ILE A 151 11.40 -13.42 1.35
N PRO A 152 10.66 -12.79 2.29
CA PRO A 152 10.29 -13.44 3.55
C PRO A 152 9.51 -14.75 3.37
N LEU A 153 8.58 -14.83 2.41
CA LEU A 153 7.82 -16.06 2.11
C LEU A 153 8.73 -17.20 1.64
N TRP A 154 9.70 -16.90 0.79
CA TRP A 154 10.66 -17.87 0.28
C TRP A 154 11.52 -18.46 1.41
N PHE A 155 12.02 -17.62 2.32
CA PHE A 155 12.85 -18.07 3.44
C PHE A 155 12.04 -18.71 4.57
N SER A 156 10.84 -18.21 4.87
CA SER A 156 9.96 -18.75 5.93
C SER A 156 9.47 -20.17 5.59
N THR A 157 9.24 -20.47 4.31
CA THR A 157 8.79 -21.81 3.88
C THR A 157 9.90 -22.86 3.77
N ARG A 158 11.18 -22.47 3.94
CA ARG A 158 12.31 -23.41 4.08
C ARG A 158 12.45 -23.98 5.50
N GLY A 159 11.76 -23.39 6.48
CA GLY A 159 11.70 -23.90 7.86
C GLY A 159 10.88 -25.19 7.95
N LEU A 160 11.31 -26.12 8.81
CA LEU A 160 10.72 -27.46 8.95
C LEU A 160 9.36 -27.49 9.67
N GLN A 161 8.84 -26.35 10.13
CA GLN A 161 7.64 -26.25 10.97
C GLN A 161 6.62 -25.27 10.39
N PHE A 162 5.35 -25.61 10.51
CA PHE A 162 4.22 -24.81 10.05
C PHE A 162 4.18 -23.45 10.78
N GLU A 163 4.64 -22.39 10.12
CA GLU A 163 4.55 -21.04 10.67
C GLU A 163 3.20 -20.40 10.30
N THR A 164 2.36 -20.16 11.32
CA THR A 164 1.16 -19.31 11.23
C THR A 164 1.45 -17.91 10.65
N LYS A 165 2.71 -17.48 10.71
CA LYS A 165 3.21 -16.22 10.16
C LYS A 165 3.04 -16.11 8.64
N ALA A 166 3.28 -17.19 7.89
CA ALA A 166 3.13 -17.16 6.43
C ALA A 166 1.67 -16.95 6.02
N LEU A 167 0.74 -17.60 6.73
CA LEU A 167 -0.70 -17.40 6.54
C LEU A 167 -1.12 -15.97 6.91
N GLN A 168 -0.62 -15.44 8.03
CA GLN A 168 -0.87 -14.07 8.46
C GLN A 168 -0.39 -13.05 7.41
N MET A 169 0.79 -13.27 6.83
CA MET A 169 1.32 -12.41 5.77
C MET A 169 0.44 -12.41 4.53
N ALA A 170 -0.10 -13.56 4.11
CA ALA A 170 -1.01 -13.62 2.97
C ALA A 170 -2.36 -12.93 3.25
N VAL A 171 -2.93 -13.12 4.45
CA VAL A 171 -4.18 -12.43 4.84
C VAL A 171 -3.95 -10.92 4.92
N TYR A 172 -2.84 -10.49 5.53
CA TYR A 172 -2.45 -9.09 5.59
C TYR A 172 -2.31 -8.48 4.19
N SER A 173 -1.77 -9.26 3.25
CA SER A 173 -1.61 -8.83 1.86
C SER A 173 -2.92 -8.48 1.17
N ASN A 174 -3.98 -9.24 1.46
CA ASN A 174 -5.31 -8.96 0.93
C ASN A 174 -5.90 -7.67 1.51
N VAL A 175 -5.61 -7.37 2.78
CA VAL A 175 -6.04 -6.12 3.43
C VAL A 175 -5.31 -4.92 2.83
N VAL A 176 -3.99 -5.03 2.63
CA VAL A 176 -3.18 -3.98 1.98
C VAL A 176 -3.64 -3.72 0.55
N MET A 177 -4.12 -4.74 -0.16
CA MET A 177 -4.73 -4.53 -1.46
C MET A 177 -5.97 -3.62 -1.40
N LEU A 178 -6.87 -3.83 -0.43
CA LEU A 178 -8.07 -3.00 -0.27
C LEU A 178 -7.69 -1.54 0.00
N GLU A 179 -6.65 -1.34 0.81
CA GLU A 179 -6.05 -0.03 1.04
C GLU A 179 -5.62 0.61 -0.28
N TRP A 180 -4.76 -0.03 -1.07
CA TRP A 180 -4.29 0.53 -2.33
C TRP A 180 -5.38 0.76 -3.37
N ILE A 181 -6.40 -0.11 -3.45
CA ILE A 181 -7.56 0.12 -4.32
C ILE A 181 -8.28 1.41 -3.91
N SER A 182 -8.51 1.60 -2.61
CA SER A 182 -9.18 2.80 -2.11
C SER A 182 -8.36 4.07 -2.36
N VAL A 183 -7.04 4.02 -2.13
CA VAL A 183 -6.08 5.09 -2.45
C VAL A 183 -6.18 5.48 -3.93
N VAL A 184 -6.06 4.51 -4.83
CA VAL A 184 -6.01 4.77 -6.27
C VAL A 184 -7.31 5.40 -6.77
N ILE A 185 -8.47 5.00 -6.24
CA ILE A 185 -9.75 5.63 -6.56
C ILE A 185 -9.77 7.09 -6.11
N PHE A 186 -9.32 7.40 -4.89
CA PHE A 186 -9.28 8.79 -4.42
C PHE A 186 -8.28 9.65 -5.19
N VAL A 187 -7.09 9.11 -5.49
CA VAL A 187 -6.10 9.79 -6.34
C VAL A 187 -6.65 10.03 -7.75
N PHE A 188 -7.37 9.06 -8.31
CA PHE A 188 -8.06 9.22 -9.59
C PHE A 188 -9.07 10.36 -9.55
N LEU A 189 -9.98 10.35 -8.57
CA LEU A 189 -11.00 11.40 -8.42
C LEU A 189 -10.36 12.78 -8.24
N TYR A 190 -9.28 12.87 -7.46
CA TYR A 190 -8.50 14.10 -7.28
C TYR A 190 -7.85 14.58 -8.58
N SER A 191 -7.28 13.65 -9.37
CA SER A 191 -6.64 13.98 -10.64
C SER A 191 -7.61 14.47 -11.72
N ARG A 192 -8.91 14.17 -11.61
CA ARG A 192 -9.90 14.58 -12.62
C ARG A 192 -10.33 16.02 -12.41
N LYS A 193 -10.09 16.86 -13.43
CA LYS A 193 -10.43 18.28 -13.40
C LYS A 193 -11.92 18.56 -13.17
N LYS A 194 -12.81 17.69 -13.68
CA LYS A 194 -14.28 17.82 -13.63
C LYS A 194 -14.92 17.41 -12.30
N TYR A 195 -14.15 16.86 -11.37
CA TYR A 195 -14.68 16.52 -10.05
C TYR A 195 -14.76 17.78 -9.19
N ASP A 196 -15.95 18.17 -8.75
CA ASP A 196 -16.17 19.42 -8.01
C ASP A 196 -15.71 19.32 -6.55
N GLN A 197 -15.78 18.11 -5.96
CA GLN A 197 -15.47 17.85 -4.56
C GLN A 197 -13.99 17.48 -4.31
N LYS A 198 -13.03 18.14 -4.97
CA LYS A 198 -11.59 17.83 -4.82
C LYS A 198 -11.09 17.95 -3.39
N THR A 199 -11.63 18.91 -2.63
CA THR A 199 -11.32 19.09 -1.21
C THR A 199 -11.67 17.86 -0.39
N PHE A 200 -12.78 17.17 -0.71
CA PHE A 200 -13.16 15.93 -0.05
C PHE A 200 -12.18 14.80 -0.39
N ALA A 201 -11.80 14.64 -1.66
CA ALA A 201 -10.83 13.63 -2.08
C ALA A 201 -9.45 13.85 -1.42
N TRP A 202 -9.00 15.11 -1.34
CA TRP A 202 -7.77 15.46 -0.63
C TRP A 202 -7.84 15.13 0.85
N ASN A 203 -8.92 15.52 1.54
CA ASN A 203 -9.11 15.22 2.95
C ASN A 203 -9.20 13.71 3.22
N ALA A 204 -9.81 12.94 2.33
CA ALA A 204 -9.86 11.48 2.42
C ALA A 204 -8.47 10.85 2.26
N LEU A 205 -7.65 11.34 1.33
CA LEU A 205 -6.26 10.90 1.17
C LEU A 205 -5.40 11.25 2.39
N ALA A 206 -5.55 12.47 2.92
CA ALA A 206 -4.87 12.89 4.14
C ALA A 206 -5.28 12.01 5.33
N ALA A 207 -6.58 11.74 5.50
CA ALA A 207 -7.07 10.84 6.55
C ALA A 207 -6.47 9.43 6.41
N LEU A 208 -6.42 8.89 5.19
CA LEU A 208 -5.86 7.56 4.93
C LEU A 208 -4.37 7.48 5.23
N SER A 209 -3.60 8.55 4.99
CA SER A 209 -2.18 8.63 5.38
C SER A 209 -1.95 8.64 6.89
N VAL A 210 -2.95 9.09 7.67
CA VAL A 210 -2.88 9.16 9.14
C VAL A 210 -3.35 7.85 9.80
N VAL A 211 -4.15 7.02 9.11
CA VAL A 211 -4.63 5.73 9.64
C VAL A 211 -3.50 4.82 10.17
N PRO A 212 -2.36 4.64 9.49
CA PRO A 212 -1.25 3.84 10.01
C PRO A 212 -0.72 4.34 11.36
N LEU A 213 -0.65 5.66 11.55
CA LEU A 213 -0.23 6.30 12.80
C LEU A 213 -1.22 5.99 13.92
N VAL A 214 -2.51 6.15 13.65
CA VAL A 214 -3.58 5.86 14.62
C VAL A 214 -3.55 4.39 15.03
N VAL A 215 -3.33 3.48 14.08
CA VAL A 215 -3.23 2.04 14.38
C VAL A 215 -2.02 1.73 15.26
N GLU A 216 -0.90 2.43 15.11
CA GLU A 216 0.28 2.24 15.95
C GLU A 216 0.11 2.80 17.35
N ILE A 217 -0.50 3.97 17.48
CA ILE A 217 -0.89 4.52 18.78
C ILE A 217 -1.88 3.57 19.47
N LEU A 218 -2.83 3.01 18.73
CA LEU A 218 -3.81 2.06 19.26
C LEU A 218 -3.17 0.75 19.72
N LYS A 219 -2.14 0.25 19.02
CA LYS A 219 -1.36 -0.92 19.46
C LYS A 219 -0.72 -0.70 20.83
N ILE A 220 -0.09 0.46 20.99
CA ILE A 220 0.61 0.84 22.22
C ILE A 220 -0.40 1.05 23.35
N LEU A 221 -1.50 1.77 23.09
CA LEU A 221 -2.51 2.12 24.08
C LEU A 221 -3.29 0.91 24.61
N LEU A 222 -3.63 -0.05 23.74
CA LEU A 222 -4.40 -1.25 24.11
C LEU A 222 -3.53 -2.44 24.53
N GLY A 223 -2.19 -2.32 24.48
CA GLY A 223 -1.29 -3.43 24.80
C GLY A 223 -1.46 -4.66 23.89
N LEU A 224 -2.05 -4.49 22.69
CA LEU A 224 -2.43 -5.57 21.77
C LEU A 224 -1.26 -6.22 21.02
N ASN A 225 -0.03 -6.11 21.55
CA ASN A 225 1.19 -6.61 20.93
C ASN A 225 1.14 -8.11 20.58
N GLN A 226 0.28 -8.88 21.25
CA GLN A 226 0.17 -10.33 21.08
C GLN A 226 -1.00 -10.79 20.17
N CYS A 227 -1.99 -9.91 19.88
CA CYS A 227 -3.18 -10.28 19.10
C CYS A 227 -3.11 -9.79 17.64
N VAL A 228 -2.25 -10.44 16.85
CA VAL A 228 -2.04 -10.13 15.42
C VAL A 228 -3.35 -10.16 14.62
N TRP A 229 -4.22 -11.14 14.89
CA TRP A 229 -5.48 -11.30 14.18
C TRP A 229 -6.49 -10.17 14.41
N CYS A 230 -6.57 -9.65 15.63
CA CYS A 230 -7.42 -8.49 15.95
C CYS A 230 -6.96 -7.26 15.16
N LEU A 231 -5.64 -7.07 15.06
CA LEU A 231 -5.07 -5.94 14.32
C LEU A 231 -5.37 -6.02 12.82
N VAL A 232 -5.19 -7.20 12.24
CA VAL A 232 -5.53 -7.45 10.83
C VAL A 232 -7.03 -7.22 10.60
N GLY A 233 -7.88 -7.68 11.52
CA GLY A 233 -9.33 -7.46 11.48
C GLY A 233 -9.71 -5.98 11.51
N ILE A 234 -9.16 -5.20 12.44
CA ILE A 234 -9.42 -3.74 12.53
C ILE A 234 -9.00 -3.05 11.24
N LYS A 235 -7.79 -3.34 10.72
CA LYS A 235 -7.33 -2.79 9.44
C LYS A 235 -8.28 -3.17 8.29
N ALA A 236 -8.70 -4.43 8.21
CA ALA A 236 -9.63 -4.90 7.18
C ALA A 236 -10.95 -4.14 7.22
N VAL A 237 -11.50 -3.88 8.40
CA VAL A 237 -12.73 -3.09 8.56
C VAL A 237 -12.51 -1.65 8.12
N VAL A 238 -11.45 -0.99 8.58
CA VAL A 238 -11.16 0.41 8.24
C VAL A 238 -10.97 0.58 6.73
N TYR A 239 -10.10 -0.22 6.11
CA TYR A 239 -9.86 -0.12 4.67
C TYR A 239 -11.07 -0.60 3.84
N GLY A 240 -11.83 -1.57 4.33
CA GLY A 240 -13.09 -2.00 3.72
C GLY A 240 -14.14 -0.88 3.68
N VAL A 241 -14.35 -0.18 4.80
CA VAL A 241 -15.26 0.97 4.87
C VAL A 241 -14.78 2.10 3.96
N THR A 242 -13.49 2.42 3.99
CA THR A 242 -12.90 3.43 3.11
C THR A 242 -13.09 3.10 1.63
N LEU A 243 -12.94 1.83 1.24
CA LEU A 243 -13.18 1.37 -0.12
C LEU A 243 -14.65 1.49 -0.53
N LEU A 244 -15.60 1.18 0.37
CA LEU A 244 -17.03 1.38 0.11
C LEU A 244 -17.35 2.86 -0.12
N ILE A 245 -16.78 3.75 0.68
CA ILE A 245 -16.92 5.20 0.49
C ILE A 245 -16.33 5.60 -0.86
N ALA A 246 -15.12 5.15 -1.19
CA ALA A 246 -14.46 5.47 -2.46
C ALA A 246 -15.31 5.03 -3.66
N ASN A 247 -15.85 3.80 -3.65
CA ASN A 247 -16.74 3.30 -4.68
C ASN A 247 -18.05 4.09 -4.78
N SER A 248 -18.62 4.52 -3.64
CA SER A 248 -19.85 5.33 -3.64
C SER A 248 -19.62 6.68 -4.33
N ARG A 249 -18.46 7.31 -4.12
CA ARG A 249 -18.07 8.58 -4.75
C ARG A 249 -17.73 8.42 -6.22
N TYR A 250 -17.05 7.32 -6.58
CA TYR A 250 -16.81 6.98 -7.97
C TYR A 250 -18.12 6.80 -8.74
N SER A 251 -19.11 6.11 -8.17
CA SER A 251 -20.43 5.95 -8.81
C SER A 251 -21.17 7.28 -9.00
N GLN A 252 -21.08 8.19 -8.03
CA GLN A 252 -21.66 9.55 -8.17
C GLN A 252 -20.98 10.34 -9.30
N PHE A 253 -19.66 10.22 -9.41
CA PHE A 253 -18.90 10.84 -10.49
C PHE A 253 -19.28 10.28 -11.87
N GLU A 254 -19.51 8.97 -11.98
CA GLU A 254 -19.97 8.36 -13.25
C GLU A 254 -21.36 8.87 -13.65
N GLN A 255 -22.27 9.06 -12.69
CA GLN A 255 -23.61 9.62 -12.95
C GLN A 255 -23.56 11.07 -13.44
N GLN A 256 -22.60 11.87 -12.97
CA GLN A 256 -22.43 13.26 -13.40
C GLN A 256 -21.85 13.39 -14.83
N GLN A 257 -21.33 12.32 -15.41
CA GLN A 257 -20.78 12.32 -16.78
C GLN A 257 -21.75 11.82 -17.85
N LYS A 258 -22.85 11.18 -17.47
CA LYS A 258 -23.91 10.72 -18.38
C LYS A 258 -24.92 11.85 -18.59
#